data_AF-A0A2G5TUT7-F1
#
_entry.id   AF-A0A2G5TUT7-F1
#
_cell.length_a   1.000
_cell.length_b   1.000
_cell.length_c   1.000
_cell.angle_alpha   90.00
_cell.angle_beta   90.00
_cell.angle_gamma   90.00
#
_symmetry.space_group_name_H-M   'P 1'
#
loop_
_entity.id
_entity.type
_entity.pdbx_description
1 polymer ?
#
loop_
_entity_poly.entity_id
_entity_poly.type
_entity_poly.pdbx_seq_one_letter_code
_entity_poly.pdbx_strand_id
1 'polypeptide(L)'
;MTAASPHCTLIVDFYKRGLSTGDIFKRLGVHRNTVFATIRRFNQLGHLKDRTGRGRPRTVRTPAKIKAVREKVRRNAHRSMKKMSDDMDISYTSMRRIVRKEL
;
A
#
# COMPACT_ATOMS: atom_id res chain seq x y z
N MET A 1 0.03 10.25 -4.49
CA MET A 1 -0.22 10.30 -3.03
C MET A 1 -1.62 10.87 -2.85
N THR A 2 -2.60 10.07 -2.45
CA THR A 2 -3.97 10.57 -2.28
C THR A 2 -4.02 11.40 -0.99
N ALA A 3 -4.41 12.67 -1.11
CA ALA A 3 -4.63 13.54 0.04
C ALA A 3 -5.73 12.93 0.95
N ALA A 4 -5.59 13.07 2.26
CA ALA A 4 -6.65 12.68 3.18
C ALA A 4 -7.92 13.50 2.87
N SER A 5 -9.09 12.87 2.91
CA SER A 5 -10.36 13.58 2.74
C SER A 5 -10.47 14.72 3.76
N PRO A 6 -10.96 15.92 3.38
CA PRO A 6 -11.13 17.05 4.29
C PRO A 6 -11.91 16.68 5.56
N HIS A 7 -12.93 15.82 5.44
CA HIS A 7 -13.72 15.35 6.56
C HIS A 7 -12.93 14.50 7.55
N CYS A 8 -11.98 13.67 7.09
CA CYS A 8 -11.14 12.86 7.99
C CYS A 8 -10.25 13.74 8.87
N THR A 9 -9.71 14.83 8.31
CA THR A 9 -8.89 15.79 9.04
C THR A 9 -9.72 16.52 10.10
N LEU A 10 -10.92 17.00 9.75
CA LEU A 10 -11.81 17.68 10.68
C LEU A 10 -12.29 16.77 11.82
N ILE A 11 -12.59 15.50 11.54
CA ILE A 11 -12.97 14.51 12.56
C ILE A 11 -11.88 14.37 13.62
N VAL A 12 -10.62 14.25 13.20
CA VAL A 12 -9.50 14.07 14.14
C VAL A 12 -9.16 15.36 14.88
N ASP A 13 -9.30 16.52 14.25
CA ASP A 13 -9.15 17.81 14.93
C ASP A 13 -10.18 17.97 16.06
N PHE A 14 -11.47 17.70 15.79
CA PHE A 14 -12.49 17.74 16.84
C PHE A 14 -12.29 16.67 17.92
N TYR A 15 -11.83 15.48 17.55
CA TYR A 15 -11.49 14.44 18.52
C TYR A 15 -10.33 14.87 19.44
N LYS A 16 -9.29 15.52 18.90
CA LYS A 16 -8.17 16.07 19.69
C LYS A 16 -8.60 17.21 20.61
N ARG A 17 -9.62 17.98 20.22
CA ARG A 17 -10.24 19.01 21.05
C ARG A 17 -11.17 18.44 22.14
N GLY A 18 -11.32 17.12 22.23
CA GLY A 18 -12.11 16.45 23.26
C GLY A 18 -13.61 16.38 23.00
N LEU A 19 -14.07 16.65 21.77
CA LEU A 19 -15.49 16.52 21.44
C LEU A 19 -15.91 15.05 21.43
N SER A 20 -17.14 14.78 21.87
CA SER A 20 -17.72 13.45 21.80
C SER A 20 -17.95 13.05 20.34
N THR A 21 -17.84 11.75 20.04
CA THR A 21 -18.16 11.21 18.71
C THR A 21 -19.58 11.57 18.26
N GLY A 22 -20.49 11.74 19.22
CA GLY A 22 -21.88 12.17 19.02
C GLY A 22 -21.98 13.58 18.44
N ASP A 23 -21.23 14.51 19.01
CA ASP A 23 -21.25 15.92 18.57
C ASP A 23 -20.53 16.09 17.23
N ILE A 24 -19.47 15.31 17.00
CA ILE A 24 -18.69 15.33 15.76
C ILE A 24 -19.55 14.95 14.56
N PHE A 25 -20.34 13.86 14.64
CA PHE A 25 -21.14 13.42 13.51
C PHE A 25 -22.29 14.40 13.21
N LYS A 26 -22.92 14.97 14.25
CA LYS A 26 -23.98 15.97 14.12
C LYS A 26 -23.46 17.26 13.47
N ARG A 27 -22.27 17.71 13.89
CA ARG A 27 -21.68 18.97 13.42
C ARG A 27 -21.12 18.88 12.00
N LEU A 28 -20.57 17.74 11.61
CA LEU A 28 -19.99 17.52 10.28
C LEU A 28 -20.99 16.97 9.25
N GLY A 29 -22.18 16.52 9.67
CA GLY A 29 -23.15 15.86 8.79
C GLY A 29 -22.64 14.54 8.21
N VAL A 30 -21.65 13.91 8.86
CA VAL A 30 -21.02 12.67 8.41
C VAL A 30 -21.65 11.49 9.13
N HIS A 31 -21.82 10.35 8.45
CA HIS A 31 -22.37 9.15 9.07
C HIS A 31 -21.54 8.69 10.28
N ARG A 32 -22.22 8.30 11.37
CA ARG A 32 -21.60 7.86 12.65
C ARG A 32 -20.47 6.84 12.45
N ASN A 33 -20.68 5.84 11.59
CA ASN A 33 -19.67 4.80 11.35
C ASN A 33 -18.37 5.36 10.74
N THR A 34 -18.46 6.39 9.90
CA THR A 34 -17.29 7.03 9.31
C THR A 34 -16.46 7.74 10.39
N VAL A 35 -17.12 8.40 11.34
CA VAL A 35 -16.45 9.03 12.49
C VAL A 35 -15.76 7.98 13.35
N PHE A 36 -16.48 6.92 13.73
CA PHE A 36 -15.91 5.81 14.51
C PHE A 36 -14.74 5.11 13.82
N ALA A 37 -14.88 4.79 12.52
CA ALA A 37 -13.82 4.15 11.75
C ALA A 37 -12.59 5.06 11.62
N THR A 38 -12.79 6.37 11.48
CA THR A 38 -11.70 7.35 11.39
C THR A 38 -10.95 7.47 12.70
N ILE A 39 -11.66 7.61 13.83
CA ILE A 39 -11.04 7.68 15.17
C ILE A 39 -10.32 6.37 15.49
N ARG A 40 -10.96 5.22 15.25
CA ARG A 40 -10.33 3.90 15.44
C ARG A 40 -9.05 3.75 14.62
N ARG A 41 -9.08 4.17 13.35
CA ARG A 41 -7.91 4.16 12.47
C ARG A 41 -6.81 5.10 12.98
N PHE A 42 -7.18 6.30 13.43
CA PHE A 42 -6.25 7.26 14.00
C PHE A 42 -5.56 6.72 15.25
N ASN A 43 -6.31 6.11 16.17
CA ASN A 43 -5.75 5.50 17.38
C ASN A 43 -4.85 4.29 17.07
N GLN A 44 -5.08 3.56 15.96
CA GLN A 44 -4.23 2.43 15.56
C GLN A 44 -2.95 2.83 14.83
N LEU A 45 -3.01 3.84 13.96
CA LEU A 45 -1.90 4.21 13.06
C LEU A 45 -1.14 5.47 13.53
N GLY A 46 -1.75 6.30 14.39
CA GLY A 46 -1.19 7.59 14.81
C GLY A 46 -1.23 8.68 13.74
N HIS A 47 -1.72 8.40 12.53
CA HIS A 47 -1.74 9.34 11.42
C HIS A 47 -3.01 9.26 10.56
N LEU A 48 -3.28 10.33 9.82
CA LEU A 48 -4.46 10.49 8.96
C LEU A 48 -4.35 9.81 7.58
N LYS A 49 -3.16 9.35 7.21
CA LYS A 49 -2.96 8.67 5.92
C LYS A 49 -3.74 7.35 5.89
N ASP A 50 -4.19 6.97 4.70
CA ASP A 50 -4.79 5.68 4.48
C ASP A 50 -3.82 4.54 4.84
N ARG A 51 -4.39 3.39 5.23
CA ARG A 51 -3.60 2.21 5.56
C ARG A 51 -2.80 1.78 4.32
N THR A 52 -1.49 1.68 4.50
CA THR A 52 -0.60 1.16 3.45
C THR A 52 -1.02 -0.26 3.09
N GLY A 53 -0.92 -0.62 1.80
CA GLY A 53 -1.23 -1.99 1.35
C GLY A 53 -2.71 -2.30 1.11
N ARG A 54 -3.60 -1.32 1.00
CA ARG A 54 -5.03 -1.55 0.66
C ARG A 54 -5.25 -2.14 -0.75
N GLY A 55 -4.25 -2.01 -1.64
CA GLY A 55 -4.30 -2.57 -3.00
C GLY A 55 -3.93 -4.05 -3.07
N ARG A 56 -4.09 -4.66 -4.26
CA ARG A 56 -3.74 -6.07 -4.50
C ARG A 56 -2.25 -6.31 -4.20
N PRO A 57 -1.90 -7.30 -3.36
CA PRO A 57 -0.51 -7.65 -3.11
C PRO A 57 0.16 -8.16 -4.40
N ARG A 58 1.46 -7.88 -4.53
CA ARG A 58 2.25 -8.34 -5.69
C ARG A 58 2.50 -9.84 -5.58
N THR A 59 1.95 -10.64 -6.48
CA THR A 59 2.10 -12.11 -6.46
C THR A 59 3.44 -12.59 -7.04
N VAL A 60 3.89 -12.02 -8.15
CA VAL A 60 5.10 -12.49 -8.87
C VAL A 60 6.35 -11.72 -8.48
N ARG A 61 6.20 -10.42 -8.15
CA ARG A 61 7.31 -9.52 -7.79
C ARG A 61 7.50 -9.49 -6.27
N THR A 62 7.55 -10.66 -5.66
CA THR A 62 7.84 -10.78 -4.23
C THR A 62 9.34 -10.55 -4.00
N PRO A 63 9.75 -10.08 -2.80
CA PRO A 63 11.16 -9.88 -2.48
C PRO A 63 12.02 -11.14 -2.72
N ALA A 64 11.48 -12.32 -2.39
CA ALA A 64 12.14 -13.61 -2.64
C ALA A 64 12.40 -13.87 -4.13
N LYS A 65 11.39 -13.66 -4.99
CA LYS A 65 11.55 -13.83 -6.45
C LYS A 65 12.51 -12.80 -7.04
N ILE A 66 12.46 -11.54 -6.57
CA ILE A 66 13.40 -10.50 -7.01
C ILE A 66 14.83 -10.88 -6.64
N LYS A 67 15.07 -11.37 -5.41
CA LYS A 67 16.38 -11.84 -4.97
C LYS A 67 16.88 -13.00 -5.85
N ALA A 68 16.04 -13.98 -6.15
CA ALA A 68 16.40 -15.09 -7.02
C ALA A 68 16.80 -14.64 -8.45
N VAL A 69 16.05 -13.70 -9.04
CA VAL A 69 16.39 -13.13 -10.36
C VAL A 69 17.70 -12.34 -10.28
N ARG A 70 17.91 -11.54 -9.22
CA ARG A 70 19.14 -10.78 -8.99
C ARG A 70 20.37 -11.69 -8.99
N GLU A 71 20.28 -12.81 -8.29
CA GLU A 71 21.37 -13.80 -8.24
C GLU A 71 21.62 -14.46 -9.61
N LYS A 72 20.57 -14.79 -10.38
CA LYS A 72 20.75 -15.35 -11.73
C LYS A 72 21.42 -14.36 -12.69
N VAL A 73 21.02 -13.09 -12.64
CA VAL A 73 21.63 -12.01 -13.44
C VAL A 73 23.08 -11.80 -13.02
N ARG A 74 23.38 -11.79 -11.71
CA ARG A 74 24.75 -11.68 -11.19
C ARG A 74 25.65 -12.82 -11.69
N ARG A 75 25.13 -14.07 -11.74
CA ARG A 75 25.89 -15.24 -12.22
C ARG A 75 26.14 -15.20 -13.73
N ASN A 76 25.18 -14.70 -14.51
CA ASN A 76 25.34 -14.56 -15.96
C ASN A 76 24.48 -13.40 -16.49
N ALA A 77 25.10 -12.23 -16.63
CA ALA A 77 24.41 -11.00 -17.03
C ALA A 77 23.97 -11.01 -18.51
N HIS A 78 24.62 -11.79 -19.37
CA HIS A 78 24.30 -11.89 -20.79
C HIS A 78 23.14 -12.85 -21.08
N ARG A 79 22.60 -13.54 -20.07
CA ARG A 79 21.53 -14.51 -20.26
C ARG A 79 20.22 -13.83 -20.68
N SER A 80 19.59 -14.36 -21.72
CA SER A 80 18.30 -13.87 -22.21
C SER A 80 17.21 -13.93 -21.13
N MET A 81 16.47 -12.84 -20.97
CA MET A 81 15.30 -12.75 -20.09
C MET A 81 14.23 -13.80 -20.41
N LYS A 82 14.10 -14.22 -21.67
CA LYS A 82 13.14 -15.26 -22.08
C LYS A 82 13.54 -16.63 -21.53
N LYS A 83 14.82 -17.00 -21.65
CA LYS A 83 15.32 -18.24 -21.05
C LYS A 83 15.20 -18.22 -19.52
N MET A 84 15.47 -17.09 -18.88
CA MET A 84 15.27 -16.96 -17.42
C MET A 84 13.80 -17.03 -17.01
N SER A 85 12.88 -16.55 -17.85
CA SER A 85 11.44 -16.61 -17.57
C SER A 85 10.93 -18.04 -17.61
N ASP A 86 11.37 -18.80 -18.60
CA ASP A 86 11.00 -20.21 -18.78
C ASP A 86 11.59 -21.08 -17.65
N ASP A 87 12.86 -20.86 -17.28
CA ASP A 87 13.53 -21.49 -16.13
C ASP A 87 12.81 -21.33 -14.78
N MET A 88 12.13 -20.20 -14.58
CA MET A 88 11.57 -19.80 -13.29
C MET A 88 10.04 -19.88 -13.26
N ASP A 89 9.43 -20.37 -14.34
CA ASP A 89 7.98 -20.39 -14.56
C ASP A 89 7.33 -19.04 -14.23
N ILE A 90 7.89 -17.98 -14.82
CA ILE A 90 7.42 -16.61 -14.70
C ILE A 90 7.11 -16.11 -16.10
N SER A 91 6.01 -15.36 -16.27
CA SER A 91 5.74 -14.74 -17.56
C SER A 91 6.87 -13.79 -17.98
N TYR A 92 7.21 -13.79 -19.27
CA TYR A 92 8.26 -12.92 -19.81
C TYR A 92 8.05 -11.44 -19.42
N THR A 93 6.79 -10.97 -19.44
CA THR A 93 6.43 -9.60 -19.06
C THR A 93 6.74 -9.30 -17.60
N SER A 94 6.51 -10.26 -16.70
CA SER A 94 6.85 -10.14 -15.28
C SER A 94 8.36 -10.19 -15.05
N MET A 95 9.07 -11.09 -15.73
CA MET A 95 10.54 -11.17 -15.69
C MET A 95 11.17 -9.85 -16.13
N ARG A 96 10.74 -9.30 -17.27
CA ARG A 96 11.20 -8.00 -17.77
C ARG A 96 10.90 -6.86 -16.80
N ARG A 97 9.76 -6.88 -16.11
CA ARG A 97 9.41 -5.89 -15.07
C ARG A 97 10.24 -6.02 -13.81
N ILE A 98 10.70 -7.21 -13.44
CA ILE A 98 11.63 -7.41 -12.32
C ILE A 98 12.98 -6.80 -12.72
N VAL A 99 13.53 -7.22 -13.86
CA VAL A 99 14.86 -6.78 -14.30
C VAL A 99 14.96 -5.28 -14.53
N ARG A 100 13.94 -4.62 -15.09
CA ARG A 100 14.01 -3.19 -15.43
C ARG A 100 13.58 -2.23 -14.33
N LYS A 101 12.87 -2.68 -13.30
CA LYS A 101 12.26 -1.80 -12.29
C LYS A 101 12.64 -2.13 -10.84
N GLU A 102 13.22 -3.30 -10.57
CA GLU A 102 13.48 -3.78 -9.21
C GLU A 102 14.94 -4.25 -9.00
N LEU A 103 15.68 -4.44 -10.10
CA LEU A 103 17.13 -4.61 -10.11
C LEU A 103 17.78 -3.28 -10.48
#